data_AF-A0A7D9I0Z6-F1
#
_entry.id   AF-A0A7D9I0Z6-F1
#
_cell.length_a   1.000
_cell.length_b   1.000
_cell.length_c   1.000
_cell.angle_alpha   90.00
_cell.angle_beta   90.00
_cell.angle_gamma   90.00
#
_symmetry.space_group_name_H-M   'P 1'
#
loop_
_entity.id
_entity.type
_entity.pdbx_description
1 polymer ?
#
loop_
_entity_poly.entity_id
_entity_poly.type
_entity_poly.pdbx_seq_one_letter_code
_entity_poly.pdbx_strand_id
1 'polypeptide(L)'
;MSAIAANISGICAKDLISSEGKYHSSCYKAFVHIIYETDEAVNNPTEAMGNNNGEVYEAVYSFCEALISNPRVVEFKEVRNVLSDEADKLGVVVTQSQYKNLLRLISNKLEQLVFLNYQQNKVLMYPSTLKLETVVVENFELKSEVANQTSLDENSKTVINAAKILNEKIKYHPRAMAWPPEETDLGIDKVADCVPELLDTFCTILLSGQLLDRDKSRSDRIVRLKNSLAQDIVYTVSNGAIKTPKSVLFPSVVKALCNNTEVVKLINKCGHGIGYNLVEEIETEFALKVINEQTLNLVLISDECKQFNNLPVALMVADNIDNLEYLDTLDSPATDLKTAYEVLCRGREIKNKLQLNAVACVFDQAFYAKAMEVLWKQKEQFEGLFLMMGGFHLLMTLLAIIGDRFGDAGLRNVAVHSEVIAEGSIDSVLNGKHYNRGVRLHKIMYEAMTKLLLDDFENCLHEDSLELLSDHKTQLDQLKLNLC
;
A
#
# COMPACT_ATOMS: atom_id res chain seq x y z
N MET A 1 -27.99 -47.16 -90.33
CA MET A 1 -27.86 -46.98 -88.88
C MET A 1 -26.39 -46.96 -88.53
N SER A 2 -25.89 -45.89 -87.90
CA SER A 2 -24.46 -45.73 -87.61
C SER A 2 -23.99 -46.82 -86.65
N ALA A 3 -22.71 -47.19 -86.70
CA ALA A 3 -22.09 -48.18 -85.81
C ALA A 3 -22.34 -47.90 -84.31
N ILE A 4 -22.66 -46.65 -83.97
CA ILE A 4 -23.04 -46.21 -82.63
C ILE A 4 -24.41 -46.76 -82.22
N ALA A 5 -25.39 -46.79 -83.13
CA ALA A 5 -26.72 -47.34 -82.84
C ALA A 5 -26.69 -48.86 -82.60
N ALA A 6 -25.78 -49.59 -83.25
CA ALA A 6 -25.59 -51.03 -83.02
C ALA A 6 -24.97 -51.31 -81.64
N ASN A 7 -24.06 -50.46 -81.16
CA ASN A 7 -23.42 -50.61 -79.85
C ASN A 7 -24.36 -50.25 -78.69
N ILE A 8 -25.29 -49.31 -78.88
CA ILE A 8 -26.26 -48.93 -77.84
C ILE A 8 -27.27 -50.06 -77.58
N SER A 9 -27.75 -50.74 -78.62
CA SER A 9 -28.65 -51.89 -78.46
C SER A 9 -27.99 -53.10 -77.78
N GLY A 10 -26.65 -53.24 -77.88
CA GLY A 10 -25.90 -54.29 -77.20
C GLY A 10 -25.73 -54.10 -75.69
N ILE A 11 -25.76 -52.84 -75.22
CA ILE A 11 -25.62 -52.51 -73.78
C ILE A 11 -26.96 -52.70 -73.06
N CYS A 12 -28.08 -52.38 -73.70
CA CYS A 12 -29.42 -52.51 -73.10
C CYS A 12 -29.90 -53.97 -72.96
N ALA A 13 -29.25 -54.93 -73.62
CA ALA A 13 -29.62 -56.35 -73.57
C ALA A 13 -28.86 -57.16 -72.51
N LYS A 14 -27.91 -56.55 -71.79
CA LYS A 14 -27.14 -57.21 -70.72
C LYS A 14 -27.45 -56.55 -69.38
N ASP A 15 -27.74 -57.36 -68.38
CA ASP A 15 -27.90 -56.91 -67.00
C ASP A 15 -26.55 -56.41 -66.46
N LEU A 16 -26.47 -55.08 -66.30
CA LEU A 16 -25.27 -54.35 -65.87
C LEU A 16 -24.97 -54.54 -64.38
N ILE A 17 -25.94 -55.00 -63.58
CA ILE A 17 -25.74 -55.29 -62.16
C ILE A 17 -25.03 -56.64 -62.01
N SER A 18 -25.49 -57.66 -62.75
CA SER A 18 -24.87 -59.00 -62.76
C SER A 18 -23.45 -59.02 -63.35
N SER A 19 -23.06 -58.00 -64.12
CA SER A 19 -21.76 -57.92 -64.80
C SER A 19 -20.77 -56.95 -64.15
N GLU A 20 -21.07 -56.49 -62.92
CA GLU A 20 -20.23 -55.58 -62.14
C GLU A 20 -19.79 -54.33 -62.92
N GLY A 21 -20.69 -53.76 -63.72
CA GLY A 21 -20.41 -52.57 -64.50
C GLY A 21 -20.06 -51.38 -63.59
N LYS A 22 -18.83 -50.89 -63.66
CA LYS A 22 -18.37 -49.72 -62.90
C LYS A 22 -18.50 -48.46 -63.74
N TYR A 23 -19.03 -47.39 -63.15
CA TYR A 23 -18.98 -46.07 -63.76
C TYR A 23 -17.52 -45.65 -63.98
N HIS A 24 -17.24 -45.01 -65.11
CA HIS A 24 -16.02 -44.22 -65.21
C HIS A 24 -16.05 -43.10 -64.18
N SER A 25 -14.91 -42.81 -63.56
CA SER A 25 -14.79 -41.83 -62.47
C SER A 25 -15.34 -40.44 -62.86
N SER A 26 -15.18 -40.02 -64.13
CA SER A 26 -15.74 -38.78 -64.66
C SER A 26 -17.27 -38.82 -64.81
N CYS A 27 -17.83 -39.93 -65.29
CA CYS A 27 -19.28 -40.11 -65.45
C CYS A 27 -20.00 -40.26 -64.10
N TYR A 28 -19.36 -40.94 -63.14
CA TYR A 28 -19.86 -41.04 -61.77
C TYR A 28 -19.93 -39.66 -61.11
N LYS A 29 -18.85 -38.86 -61.25
CA LYS A 29 -18.83 -37.48 -60.73
C LYS A 29 -19.92 -36.61 -61.37
N ALA A 30 -20.13 -36.69 -62.69
CA ALA A 30 -21.18 -35.93 -63.37
C ALA A 30 -22.60 -36.34 -62.94
N PHE A 31 -22.85 -37.65 -62.78
CA PHE A 31 -24.14 -38.17 -62.29
C PHE A 31 -24.42 -37.75 -60.85
N VAL A 32 -23.42 -37.85 -59.97
CA VAL A 32 -23.52 -37.40 -58.59
C VAL A 32 -23.73 -35.88 -58.52
N HIS A 33 -23.05 -35.09 -59.36
CA HIS A 33 -23.23 -33.63 -59.39
C HIS A 33 -24.67 -33.22 -59.74
N ILE A 34 -25.29 -33.89 -60.72
CA ILE A 34 -26.67 -33.60 -61.15
C ILE A 34 -27.70 -33.92 -60.04
N ILE A 35 -27.45 -34.95 -59.23
CA ILE A 35 -28.37 -35.34 -58.15
C ILE A 35 -28.34 -34.34 -56.99
N TYR A 36 -27.22 -33.67 -56.75
CA TYR A 36 -27.04 -32.72 -55.65
C TYR A 36 -27.15 -31.25 -56.06
N GLU A 37 -27.46 -30.96 -57.33
CA GLU A 37 -27.52 -29.59 -57.89
C GLU A 37 -28.85 -28.84 -57.67
N THR A 38 -29.81 -29.38 -56.91
CA THR A 38 -31.11 -28.69 -56.72
C THR A 38 -31.25 -27.82 -55.46
N ASP A 39 -30.32 -27.82 -54.51
CA ASP A 39 -30.55 -27.12 -53.23
C ASP A 39 -29.64 -25.93 -52.87
N GLU A 40 -28.54 -25.64 -53.56
CA GLU A 40 -27.69 -24.48 -53.18
C GLU A 40 -27.20 -23.66 -54.38
N ALA A 41 -28.14 -22.93 -54.98
CA ALA A 41 -27.83 -21.73 -55.73
C ALA A 41 -27.54 -20.57 -54.77
N VAL A 42 -26.27 -20.36 -54.39
CA VAL A 42 -25.81 -19.10 -53.79
C VAL A 42 -24.50 -18.65 -54.45
N ASN A 43 -24.64 -17.60 -55.27
CA ASN A 43 -23.69 -16.52 -55.53
C ASN A 43 -22.20 -16.82 -55.35
N ASN A 44 -21.51 -17.10 -56.46
CA ASN A 44 -20.11 -16.71 -56.62
C ASN A 44 -20.04 -15.43 -57.45
N PRO A 45 -19.28 -14.42 -56.99
CA PRO A 45 -18.40 -13.66 -57.88
C PRO A 45 -16.95 -14.08 -57.58
N THR A 46 -16.40 -14.84 -58.53
CA THR A 46 -15.06 -14.70 -59.12
C THR A 46 -13.93 -14.03 -58.34
N GLU A 47 -12.84 -14.81 -58.21
CA GLU A 47 -11.43 -14.41 -58.40
C GLU A 47 -10.78 -13.44 -57.39
N ALA A 48 -10.28 -14.01 -56.29
CA ALA A 48 -8.96 -13.70 -55.68
C ALA A 48 -8.70 -14.60 -54.45
N MET A 49 -8.48 -15.91 -54.63
CA MET A 49 -8.17 -16.80 -53.49
C MET A 49 -7.02 -17.72 -53.82
N GLY A 50 -5.81 -17.23 -53.56
CA GLY A 50 -4.57 -17.99 -53.70
C GLY A 50 -3.50 -17.41 -52.79
N ASN A 51 -3.72 -17.42 -51.47
CA ASN A 51 -2.64 -17.32 -50.47
C ASN A 51 -3.09 -17.69 -49.04
N ASN A 52 -4.33 -17.36 -48.64
CA ASN A 52 -4.72 -17.43 -47.22
C ASN A 52 -4.78 -18.85 -46.63
N ASN A 53 -5.07 -19.89 -47.42
CA ASN A 53 -5.08 -21.27 -46.91
C ASN A 53 -3.69 -21.77 -46.52
N GLY A 54 -2.61 -21.31 -47.18
CA GLY A 54 -1.25 -21.71 -46.87
C GLY A 54 -0.77 -21.14 -45.53
N GLU A 55 -1.11 -19.88 -45.27
CA GLU A 55 -0.72 -19.15 -44.05
C GLU A 55 -1.33 -19.78 -42.78
N VAL A 56 -2.58 -20.25 -42.86
CA VAL A 56 -3.26 -20.96 -41.75
C VAL A 56 -2.52 -22.25 -41.37
N TYR A 57 -2.03 -23.03 -42.34
CA TYR A 57 -1.24 -24.24 -42.04
C TYR A 57 0.17 -23.91 -41.58
N GLU A 58 0.77 -22.80 -42.03
CA GLU A 58 2.09 -22.39 -41.54
C GLU A 58 2.09 -21.97 -40.07
N ALA A 59 0.99 -21.38 -39.57
CA ALA A 59 0.84 -21.15 -38.13
C ALA A 59 0.81 -22.48 -37.34
N VAL A 60 0.12 -23.50 -37.87
CA VAL A 60 0.10 -24.84 -37.27
C VAL A 60 1.48 -25.48 -37.31
N TYR A 61 2.22 -25.36 -38.41
CA TYR A 61 3.58 -25.87 -38.49
C TYR A 61 4.53 -25.15 -37.55
N SER A 62 4.42 -23.82 -37.44
CA SER A 62 5.19 -23.02 -36.49
C SER A 62 4.93 -23.45 -35.04
N PHE A 63 3.67 -23.74 -34.68
CA PHE A 63 3.35 -24.31 -33.37
C PHE A 63 3.99 -25.69 -33.16
N CYS A 64 3.99 -26.54 -34.18
CA CYS A 64 4.61 -27.86 -34.14
C CYS A 64 6.15 -27.77 -34.01
N GLU A 65 6.81 -26.83 -34.69
CA GLU A 65 8.25 -26.59 -34.58
C GLU A 65 8.65 -26.01 -33.22
N ALA A 66 7.81 -25.13 -32.67
CA ALA A 66 7.97 -24.64 -31.30
C ALA A 66 7.83 -25.77 -30.28
N LEU A 67 6.90 -26.71 -30.49
CA LEU A 67 6.75 -27.90 -29.66
C LEU A 67 7.98 -28.82 -29.74
N ILE A 68 8.61 -28.95 -30.91
CA ILE A 68 9.85 -29.72 -31.08
C ILE A 68 11.02 -29.03 -30.36
N SER A 69 11.06 -27.70 -30.41
CA SER A 69 12.11 -26.89 -29.76
C SER A 69 11.97 -26.86 -28.24
N ASN A 70 10.73 -26.93 -27.72
CA ASN A 70 10.43 -27.05 -26.29
C ASN A 70 9.53 -28.28 -26.04
N PRO A 71 10.14 -29.47 -25.88
CA PRO A 71 9.40 -30.72 -25.81
C PRO A 71 8.45 -30.78 -24.62
N ARG A 72 7.15 -30.92 -24.92
CA ARG A 72 6.10 -31.21 -23.94
C ARG A 72 5.02 -32.08 -24.58
N VAL A 73 4.16 -32.66 -23.75
CA VAL A 73 3.00 -33.43 -24.22
C VAL A 73 1.80 -32.49 -24.38
N VAL A 74 1.16 -32.50 -25.55
CA VAL A 74 -0.05 -31.71 -25.83
C VAL A 74 -1.17 -32.59 -26.37
N GLU A 75 -2.42 -32.18 -26.15
CA GLU A 75 -3.55 -32.86 -26.78
C GLU A 75 -3.73 -32.34 -28.22
N PHE A 76 -4.03 -33.21 -29.18
CA PHE A 76 -4.25 -32.82 -30.58
C PHE A 76 -5.45 -31.86 -30.75
N LYS A 77 -6.28 -31.69 -29.70
CA LYS A 77 -7.28 -30.63 -29.61
C LYS A 77 -6.64 -29.24 -29.67
N GLU A 78 -5.51 -29.02 -29.01
CA GLU A 78 -4.81 -27.72 -29.03
C GLU A 78 -4.37 -27.35 -30.45
N VAL A 79 -3.85 -28.32 -31.22
CA VAL A 79 -3.46 -28.13 -32.62
C VAL A 79 -4.66 -27.77 -33.50
N ARG A 80 -5.83 -28.35 -33.24
CA ARG A 80 -7.08 -27.99 -33.92
C ARG A 80 -7.57 -26.60 -33.55
N ASN A 81 -7.38 -26.17 -32.30
CA ASN A 81 -7.72 -24.81 -31.88
C ASN A 81 -6.82 -23.80 -32.58
N VAL A 82 -5.51 -24.05 -32.68
CA VAL A 82 -4.58 -23.17 -33.43
C VAL A 82 -5.03 -23.00 -34.88
N LEU A 83 -5.45 -24.09 -35.53
CA LEU A 83 -5.99 -24.01 -36.90
C LEU A 83 -7.29 -23.19 -36.95
N SER A 84 -8.18 -23.35 -35.97
CA SER A 84 -9.47 -22.64 -35.89
C SER A 84 -9.26 -21.14 -35.67
N ASP A 85 -8.45 -20.80 -34.67
CA ASP A 85 -8.19 -19.42 -34.24
C ASP A 85 -7.50 -18.62 -35.35
N GLU A 86 -6.55 -19.24 -36.07
CA GLU A 86 -5.86 -18.56 -37.17
C GLU A 86 -6.74 -18.45 -38.42
N ALA A 87 -7.60 -19.43 -38.67
CA ALA A 87 -8.57 -19.36 -39.75
C ALA A 87 -9.64 -18.28 -39.48
N ASP A 88 -10.10 -18.15 -38.23
CA ASP A 88 -11.03 -17.09 -37.82
C ASP A 88 -10.43 -15.69 -38.01
N LYS A 89 -9.14 -15.51 -37.65
CA LYS A 89 -8.42 -14.24 -37.88
C LYS A 89 -8.28 -13.88 -39.36
N LEU A 90 -8.06 -14.88 -40.21
CA LEU A 90 -7.86 -14.70 -41.65
C LEU A 90 -9.16 -14.76 -42.46
N GLY A 91 -10.31 -14.91 -41.78
CA GLY A 91 -11.63 -14.99 -42.42
C GLY A 91 -11.82 -16.24 -43.30
N VAL A 92 -11.09 -17.32 -43.01
CA VAL A 92 -11.10 -18.58 -43.78
C VAL A 92 -12.03 -19.57 -43.11
N VAL A 93 -12.97 -20.15 -43.86
CA VAL A 93 -13.87 -21.20 -43.34
C VAL A 93 -13.16 -22.55 -43.37
N VAL A 94 -12.87 -23.11 -42.19
CA VAL A 94 -12.29 -24.46 -42.06
C VAL A 94 -13.36 -25.53 -42.21
N THR A 95 -13.18 -26.41 -43.19
CA THR A 95 -14.10 -27.52 -43.46
C THR A 95 -13.83 -28.74 -42.57
N GLN A 96 -14.87 -29.58 -42.36
CA GLN A 96 -14.75 -30.84 -41.62
C GLN A 96 -13.72 -31.81 -42.22
N SER A 97 -13.46 -31.73 -43.52
CA SER A 97 -12.43 -32.54 -44.19
C SER A 97 -11.01 -32.07 -43.86
N GLN A 98 -10.79 -30.77 -43.67
CA GLN A 98 -9.50 -30.21 -43.26
C GLN A 98 -9.12 -30.65 -41.84
N TYR A 99 -10.07 -30.63 -40.89
CA TYR A 99 -9.83 -31.17 -39.54
C TYR A 99 -9.48 -32.67 -39.54
N LYS A 100 -10.13 -33.47 -40.39
CA LYS A 100 -9.85 -34.91 -40.52
C LYS A 100 -8.48 -35.20 -41.14
N ASN A 101 -8.05 -34.36 -42.08
CA ASN A 101 -6.79 -34.54 -42.79
C ASN A 101 -5.58 -33.89 -42.09
N LEU A 102 -5.81 -32.99 -41.12
CA LEU A 102 -4.76 -32.27 -40.40
C LEU A 102 -3.73 -33.20 -39.74
N LEU A 103 -4.20 -34.25 -39.07
CA LEU A 103 -3.33 -35.21 -38.40
C LEU A 103 -2.41 -35.91 -39.41
N ARG A 104 -2.96 -36.32 -40.55
CA ARG A 104 -2.20 -36.96 -41.64
C ARG A 104 -1.18 -35.99 -42.25
N LEU A 105 -1.55 -34.72 -42.38
CA LEU A 105 -0.71 -33.67 -42.95
C LEU A 105 0.50 -33.35 -42.07
N ILE A 106 0.29 -33.25 -40.75
CA ILE A 106 1.37 -33.02 -39.78
C ILE A 106 2.25 -34.26 -39.65
N SER A 107 1.64 -35.45 -39.53
CA SER A 107 2.37 -36.72 -39.44
C SER A 107 3.26 -36.99 -40.65
N ASN A 108 2.89 -36.53 -41.84
CA ASN A 108 3.69 -36.70 -43.05
C ASN A 108 4.81 -35.66 -43.18
N LYS A 109 4.63 -34.44 -42.67
CA LYS A 109 5.61 -33.35 -42.81
C LYS A 109 6.63 -33.34 -41.67
N LEU A 110 6.26 -33.81 -40.49
CA LEU A 110 7.06 -33.75 -39.26
C LEU A 110 7.19 -35.13 -38.61
N GLU A 111 8.15 -35.93 -39.09
CA GLU A 111 8.43 -37.30 -38.60
C GLU A 111 8.91 -37.34 -37.15
N GLN A 112 9.35 -36.21 -36.59
CA GLN A 112 9.82 -36.09 -35.22
C GLN A 112 8.68 -36.06 -34.19
N LEU A 113 7.42 -36.00 -34.62
CA LEU A 113 6.26 -35.98 -33.74
C LEU A 113 5.63 -37.36 -33.65
N VAL A 114 5.40 -37.79 -32.41
CA VAL A 114 4.73 -39.05 -32.08
C VAL A 114 3.30 -38.77 -31.69
N PHE A 115 2.37 -39.58 -32.21
CA PHE A 115 0.95 -39.49 -31.94
C PHE A 115 0.47 -40.74 -31.21
N LEU A 116 -0.14 -40.56 -30.04
CA LEU A 116 -0.60 -41.65 -29.18
C LEU A 116 -2.10 -41.54 -28.88
N ASN A 117 -2.85 -42.57 -29.24
CA ASN A 117 -4.26 -42.68 -28.86
C ASN A 117 -4.38 -43.25 -27.45
N TYR A 118 -4.98 -42.49 -26.53
CA TYR A 118 -5.16 -42.92 -25.13
C TYR A 118 -6.63 -43.20 -24.77
N GLN A 119 -7.58 -42.65 -25.53
CA GLN A 119 -9.03 -42.90 -25.43
C GLN A 119 -9.66 -42.81 -26.83
N GLN A 120 -10.91 -43.26 -26.98
CA GLN A 120 -11.66 -43.09 -28.23
C GLN A 120 -11.69 -41.60 -28.62
N ASN A 121 -11.21 -41.28 -29.83
CA ASN A 121 -11.10 -39.93 -30.40
C ASN A 121 -10.20 -38.93 -29.64
N LYS A 122 -9.30 -39.40 -28.77
CA LYS A 122 -8.33 -38.53 -28.10
C LYS A 122 -6.89 -38.96 -28.38
N VAL A 123 -6.13 -37.99 -28.90
CA VAL A 123 -4.77 -38.18 -29.38
C VAL A 123 -3.84 -37.22 -28.65
N LEU A 124 -2.79 -37.76 -28.04
CA LEU A 124 -1.66 -36.98 -27.54
C LEU A 124 -0.62 -36.84 -28.64
N MET A 125 0.03 -35.70 -28.65
CA MET A 125 1.11 -35.37 -29.57
C MET A 125 2.32 -34.90 -28.75
N TYR A 126 3.49 -35.46 -29.04
CA TYR A 126 4.73 -35.07 -28.38
C TYR A 126 5.94 -35.34 -29.29
N PRO A 127 7.05 -34.59 -29.15
CA PRO A 127 8.27 -34.86 -29.91
C PRO A 127 8.97 -36.14 -29.46
N SER A 128 9.61 -36.85 -30.39
CA SER A 128 10.46 -38.03 -30.11
C SER A 128 11.71 -37.68 -29.29
N THR A 129 12.06 -36.39 -29.21
CA THR A 129 13.15 -35.85 -28.37
C THR A 129 12.78 -35.70 -26.90
N LEU A 130 11.50 -35.87 -26.53
CA LEU A 130 11.03 -35.77 -25.14
C LEU A 130 11.59 -36.91 -24.29
N LYS A 131 12.35 -36.56 -23.25
CA LYS A 131 12.95 -37.55 -22.33
C LYS A 131 11.89 -38.11 -21.38
N LEU A 132 11.87 -39.43 -21.23
CA LEU A 132 10.96 -40.14 -20.33
C LEU A 132 11.12 -39.68 -18.87
N GLU A 133 12.34 -39.41 -18.44
CA GLU A 133 12.67 -38.94 -17.08
C GLU A 133 11.92 -37.65 -16.70
N THR A 134 11.87 -36.68 -17.62
CA THR A 134 11.16 -35.41 -17.43
C THR A 134 9.66 -35.62 -17.23
N VAL A 135 9.05 -36.46 -18.06
CA VAL A 135 7.61 -36.76 -17.99
C VAL A 135 7.25 -37.48 -16.69
N VAL A 136 8.12 -38.37 -16.21
CA VAL A 136 7.91 -39.11 -14.95
C VAL A 136 7.94 -38.17 -13.75
N VAL A 137 8.88 -37.22 -13.70
CA VAL A 137 8.99 -36.23 -12.62
C VAL A 137 7.76 -35.32 -12.60
N GLU A 138 7.40 -34.73 -13.76
CA GLU A 138 6.22 -33.86 -13.86
C GLU A 138 4.92 -34.60 -13.48
N ASN A 139 4.78 -35.86 -13.91
CA ASN A 139 3.60 -36.66 -13.56
C ASN A 139 3.53 -36.98 -12.07
N PHE A 140 4.67 -37.22 -11.42
CA PHE A 140 4.74 -37.48 -9.98
C PHE A 140 4.37 -36.24 -9.17
N GLU A 141 4.91 -35.07 -9.53
CA GLU A 141 4.58 -33.80 -8.88
C GLU A 141 3.09 -33.46 -9.00
N LEU A 142 2.53 -33.55 -10.21
CA LEU A 142 1.09 -33.33 -10.46
C LEU A 142 0.20 -34.34 -9.73
N LYS A 143 0.59 -35.62 -9.67
CA LYS A 143 -0.15 -36.63 -8.88
C LYS A 143 -0.09 -36.34 -7.39
N SER A 144 1.04 -35.85 -6.89
CA SER A 144 1.16 -35.45 -5.47
C SER A 144 0.24 -34.25 -5.15
N GLU A 145 0.13 -33.29 -6.06
CA GLU A 145 -0.72 -32.10 -5.89
C GLU A 145 -2.21 -32.44 -5.98
N VAL A 146 -2.60 -33.31 -6.91
CA VAL A 146 -3.98 -33.82 -7.05
C VAL A 146 -4.38 -34.72 -5.87
N ALA A 147 -3.45 -35.54 -5.37
CA ALA A 147 -3.67 -36.36 -4.16
C ALA A 147 -3.89 -35.49 -2.90
N ASN A 148 -3.18 -34.37 -2.78
CA ASN A 148 -3.38 -33.41 -1.69
C ASN A 148 -4.72 -32.66 -1.77
N GLN A 149 -5.27 -32.45 -2.97
CA GLN A 149 -6.58 -31.79 -3.15
C GLN A 149 -7.77 -32.73 -2.92
N THR A 150 -7.58 -34.05 -3.03
CA THR A 150 -8.65 -35.04 -2.95
C THR A 150 -8.97 -35.50 -1.52
N SER A 151 -8.06 -35.27 -0.56
CA SER A 151 -8.20 -35.68 0.85
C SER A 151 -8.89 -34.66 1.76
N LEU A 152 -9.12 -33.43 1.29
CA LEU A 152 -9.76 -32.36 2.06
C LEU A 152 -11.29 -32.40 1.92
N ASP A 153 -11.99 -32.23 3.04
CA ASP A 153 -13.45 -32.13 3.07
C ASP A 153 -13.97 -30.91 2.26
N GLU A 154 -15.24 -30.92 1.86
CA GLU A 154 -15.83 -29.85 1.04
C GLU A 154 -15.79 -28.47 1.72
N ASN A 155 -15.92 -28.43 3.06
CA ASN A 155 -15.85 -27.17 3.80
C ASN A 155 -14.43 -26.60 3.75
N SER A 156 -13.41 -27.44 3.92
CA SER A 156 -11.99 -27.09 3.79
C SER A 156 -11.68 -26.54 2.40
N LYS A 157 -12.19 -27.17 1.33
CA LYS A 157 -12.05 -26.66 -0.05
C LYS A 157 -12.73 -25.30 -0.22
N THR A 158 -13.90 -25.11 0.37
CA THR A 158 -14.66 -23.85 0.30
C THR A 158 -13.92 -22.72 1.00
N VAL A 159 -13.39 -22.97 2.19
CA VAL A 159 -12.60 -22.00 2.95
C VAL A 159 -11.30 -21.64 2.21
N ILE A 160 -10.60 -22.62 1.63
CA ILE A 160 -9.40 -22.38 0.83
C ILE A 160 -9.71 -21.49 -0.38
N ASN A 161 -10.80 -21.78 -1.09
CA ASN A 161 -11.20 -20.97 -2.25
C ASN A 161 -11.61 -19.55 -1.83
N ALA A 162 -12.38 -19.39 -0.75
CA ALA A 162 -12.74 -18.09 -0.22
C ALA A 162 -11.49 -17.28 0.18
N ALA A 163 -10.53 -17.92 0.85
CA ALA A 163 -9.26 -17.29 1.24
C ALA A 163 -8.43 -16.84 0.02
N LYS A 164 -8.36 -17.66 -1.05
CA LYS A 164 -7.68 -17.28 -2.30
C LYS A 164 -8.32 -16.06 -2.96
N ILE A 165 -9.65 -16.03 -3.06
CA ILE A 165 -10.40 -14.90 -3.64
C ILE A 165 -10.13 -13.62 -2.84
N LEU A 166 -10.21 -13.70 -1.49
CA LEU A 166 -9.92 -12.54 -0.64
C LEU A 166 -8.47 -12.09 -0.77
N ASN A 167 -7.50 -13.02 -0.83
CA ASN A 167 -6.09 -12.71 -0.98
C ASN A 167 -5.81 -11.94 -2.29
N GLU A 168 -6.37 -12.42 -3.41
CA GLU A 168 -6.24 -11.75 -4.70
C GLU A 168 -6.87 -10.35 -4.65
N LYS A 169 -8.09 -10.24 -4.12
CA LYS A 169 -8.77 -8.94 -4.03
C LYS A 169 -8.00 -7.92 -3.20
N ILE A 170 -7.38 -8.33 -2.10
CA ILE A 170 -6.55 -7.44 -1.28
C ILE A 170 -5.26 -7.06 -2.03
N LYS A 171 -4.56 -8.03 -2.64
CA LYS A 171 -3.26 -7.76 -3.31
C LYS A 171 -3.37 -6.80 -4.48
N TYR A 172 -4.48 -6.86 -5.21
CA TYR A 172 -4.75 -5.99 -6.36
C TYR A 172 -5.62 -4.77 -6.02
N HIS A 173 -5.91 -4.53 -4.73
CA HIS A 173 -6.66 -3.35 -4.32
C HIS A 173 -5.82 -2.08 -4.50
N PRO A 174 -6.39 -0.95 -4.95
CA PRO A 174 -5.66 0.29 -5.15
C PRO A 174 -5.00 0.80 -3.86
N ARG A 175 -3.81 1.38 -4.02
CA ARG A 175 -3.13 2.10 -2.94
C ARG A 175 -3.69 3.53 -2.89
N ALA A 176 -4.64 3.76 -1.98
CA ALA A 176 -5.37 5.02 -1.91
C ALA A 176 -4.66 6.12 -1.10
N MET A 177 -3.91 5.76 -0.05
CA MET A 177 -3.33 6.71 0.90
C MET A 177 -2.07 7.39 0.33
N ALA A 178 -2.03 8.72 0.38
CA ALA A 178 -0.85 9.52 0.07
C ALA A 178 0.23 9.33 1.14
N TRP A 179 1.49 9.61 0.78
CA TRP A 179 2.62 9.51 1.71
C TRP A 179 3.48 10.79 1.68
N PRO A 180 3.71 11.44 2.84
CA PRO A 180 3.12 11.18 4.15
C PRO A 180 1.58 11.34 4.16
N PRO A 181 0.85 10.66 5.06
CA PRO A 181 -0.61 10.77 5.13
C PRO A 181 -1.04 12.11 5.73
N GLU A 182 -2.08 12.73 5.15
CA GLU A 182 -2.72 13.92 5.73
C GLU A 182 -3.77 13.52 6.77
N GLU A 183 -4.21 14.47 7.61
CA GLU A 183 -5.22 14.22 8.65
C GLU A 183 -6.51 13.64 8.07
N THR A 184 -6.92 14.11 6.89
CA THR A 184 -8.10 13.61 6.17
C THR A 184 -7.97 12.17 5.69
N ASP A 185 -6.74 11.64 5.55
CA ASP A 185 -6.49 10.27 5.10
C ASP A 185 -6.63 9.24 6.23
N LEU A 186 -6.64 9.71 7.49
CA LEU A 186 -6.67 8.88 8.69
C LEU A 186 -8.08 8.78 9.33
N GLY A 187 -9.08 9.38 8.68
CA GLY A 187 -10.48 9.38 9.10
C GLY A 187 -11.17 8.01 9.00
N ILE A 188 -12.27 7.85 9.75
CA ILE A 188 -13.09 6.61 9.75
C ILE A 188 -13.79 6.42 8.40
N ASP A 189 -14.12 7.51 7.72
CA ASP A 189 -14.71 7.54 6.38
C ASP A 189 -13.78 6.89 5.32
N LYS A 190 -12.46 6.97 5.51
CA LYS A 190 -11.45 6.39 4.61
C LYS A 190 -11.27 4.89 4.75
N VAL A 191 -11.89 4.25 5.74
CA VAL A 191 -11.81 2.80 5.91
C VAL A 191 -12.42 2.07 4.72
N ALA A 192 -13.50 2.60 4.14
CA ALA A 192 -14.14 2.00 2.96
C ALA A 192 -13.24 2.03 1.71
N ASP A 193 -12.36 3.02 1.60
CA ASP A 193 -11.45 3.16 0.45
C ASP A 193 -10.32 2.11 0.49
N CYS A 194 -9.91 1.68 1.68
CA CYS A 194 -8.78 0.76 1.87
C CYS A 194 -9.19 -0.71 2.05
N VAL A 195 -10.47 -0.99 2.37
CA VAL A 195 -10.98 -2.35 2.59
C VAL A 195 -11.83 -2.82 1.41
N PRO A 196 -11.46 -3.91 0.71
CA PRO A 196 -12.28 -4.47 -0.36
C PRO A 196 -13.67 -4.91 0.12
N GLU A 197 -14.71 -4.68 -0.69
CA GLU A 197 -16.12 -4.98 -0.36
C GLU A 197 -16.34 -6.44 0.06
N LEU A 198 -15.68 -7.40 -0.61
CA LEU A 198 -15.77 -8.82 -0.25
C LEU A 198 -15.18 -9.11 1.13
N LEU A 199 -14.11 -8.41 1.51
CA LEU A 199 -13.51 -8.54 2.84
C LEU A 199 -14.41 -7.91 3.90
N ASP A 200 -15.03 -6.76 3.60
CA ASP A 200 -15.99 -6.13 4.50
C ASP A 200 -17.19 -7.04 4.77
N THR A 201 -17.73 -7.64 3.71
CA THR A 201 -18.82 -8.62 3.79
C THR A 201 -18.40 -9.83 4.62
N PHE A 202 -17.21 -10.38 4.36
CA PHE A 202 -16.68 -11.51 5.12
C PHE A 202 -16.55 -11.19 6.61
N CYS A 203 -15.91 -10.07 6.97
CA CYS A 203 -15.72 -9.66 8.36
C CYS A 203 -17.07 -9.38 9.05
N THR A 204 -18.02 -8.81 8.31
CA THR A 204 -19.40 -8.59 8.79
C THR A 204 -20.06 -9.91 9.17
N ILE A 205 -20.05 -10.90 8.27
CA ILE A 205 -20.66 -12.21 8.52
C ILE A 205 -19.93 -12.95 9.65
N LEU A 206 -18.59 -12.90 9.65
CA LEU A 206 -17.75 -13.56 10.65
C LEU A 206 -18.02 -13.07 12.07
N LEU A 207 -18.17 -11.75 12.26
CA LEU A 207 -18.38 -11.15 13.58
C LEU A 207 -19.84 -11.11 14.02
N SER A 208 -20.78 -11.03 13.08
CA SER A 208 -22.22 -10.97 13.40
C SER A 208 -22.90 -12.35 13.46
N GLY A 209 -22.34 -13.35 12.78
CA GLY A 209 -22.95 -14.68 12.63
C GLY A 209 -24.26 -14.68 11.82
N GLN A 210 -24.62 -13.58 11.15
CA GLN A 210 -25.89 -13.40 10.45
C GLN A 210 -25.68 -12.96 8.99
N LEU A 211 -26.64 -13.31 8.13
CA LEU A 211 -26.71 -12.83 6.75
C LEU A 211 -27.01 -11.32 6.70
N LEU A 212 -26.56 -10.66 5.62
CA LEU A 212 -26.57 -9.20 5.44
C LEU A 212 -27.95 -8.53 5.62
N ASP A 213 -29.06 -9.25 5.49
CA ASP A 213 -30.43 -8.73 5.48
C ASP A 213 -30.98 -8.16 6.81
N ARG A 214 -30.28 -8.27 7.94
CA ARG A 214 -30.72 -7.73 9.24
C ARG A 214 -30.01 -6.41 9.60
N ASP A 215 -30.14 -5.43 8.72
CA ASP A 215 -29.32 -4.19 8.75
C ASP A 215 -29.79 -3.09 9.73
N LYS A 216 -30.79 -3.33 10.60
CA LYS A 216 -31.42 -2.25 11.38
C LYS A 216 -30.96 -2.07 12.84
N SER A 217 -29.99 -2.83 13.35
CA SER A 217 -29.41 -2.53 14.69
C SER A 217 -28.07 -3.24 14.94
N ARG A 218 -27.05 -2.99 14.11
CA ARG A 218 -25.70 -3.46 14.48
C ARG A 218 -25.15 -2.54 15.57
N SER A 219 -24.80 -3.11 16.72
CA SER A 219 -24.16 -2.33 17.80
C SER A 219 -22.86 -1.67 17.31
N ASP A 220 -22.59 -0.45 17.75
CA ASP A 220 -21.38 0.29 17.39
C ASP A 220 -20.10 -0.49 17.69
N ARG A 221 -20.14 -1.37 18.70
CA ARG A 221 -19.05 -2.29 19.04
C ARG A 221 -18.69 -3.22 17.90
N ILE A 222 -19.68 -3.83 17.24
CA ILE A 222 -19.44 -4.77 16.14
C ILE A 222 -18.85 -4.04 14.94
N VAL A 223 -19.35 -2.84 14.63
CA VAL A 223 -18.83 -2.01 13.53
C VAL A 223 -17.36 -1.64 13.77
N ARG A 224 -17.01 -1.21 15.00
CA ARG A 224 -15.62 -0.89 15.37
C ARG A 224 -14.71 -2.11 15.27
N LEU A 225 -15.12 -3.27 15.80
CA LEU A 225 -14.33 -4.51 15.74
C LEU A 225 -14.14 -5.00 14.29
N LYS A 226 -15.19 -4.91 13.47
CA LYS A 226 -15.14 -5.21 12.03
C LYS A 226 -14.11 -4.34 11.32
N ASN A 227 -14.23 -3.03 11.45
CA ASN A 227 -13.32 -2.08 10.79
C ASN A 227 -11.87 -2.27 11.27
N SER A 228 -11.70 -2.56 12.56
CA SER A 228 -10.39 -2.83 13.17
C SER A 228 -9.74 -4.10 12.62
N LEU A 229 -10.50 -5.20 12.54
CA LEU A 229 -9.99 -6.49 12.03
C LEU A 229 -9.72 -6.44 10.52
N ALA A 230 -10.63 -5.85 9.74
CA ALA A 230 -10.51 -5.78 8.29
C ALA A 230 -9.24 -5.01 7.87
N GLN A 231 -8.94 -3.90 8.54
CA GLN A 231 -7.72 -3.12 8.29
C GLN A 231 -6.44 -3.89 8.60
N ASP A 232 -6.41 -4.71 9.66
CA ASP A 232 -5.26 -5.56 9.98
C ASP A 232 -5.06 -6.65 8.92
N ILE A 233 -6.15 -7.25 8.44
CA ILE A 233 -6.10 -8.25 7.36
C ILE A 233 -5.53 -7.63 6.09
N VAL A 234 -6.03 -6.45 5.68
CA VAL A 234 -5.50 -5.73 4.50
C VAL A 234 -4.01 -5.44 4.65
N TYR A 235 -3.61 -4.87 5.79
CA TYR A 235 -2.22 -4.51 6.03
C TYR A 235 -1.30 -5.74 6.02
N THR A 236 -1.71 -6.82 6.70
CA THR A 236 -0.92 -8.05 6.80
C THR A 236 -0.82 -8.78 5.46
N VAL A 237 -1.95 -8.97 4.77
CA VAL A 237 -1.99 -9.68 3.48
C VAL A 237 -1.26 -8.93 2.38
N SER A 238 -1.30 -7.60 2.40
CA SER A 238 -0.53 -6.75 1.47
C SER A 238 0.95 -6.63 1.85
N ASN A 239 1.40 -7.26 2.94
CA ASN A 239 2.75 -7.11 3.49
C ASN A 239 3.14 -5.63 3.71
N GLY A 240 2.19 -4.85 4.20
CA GLY A 240 2.32 -3.42 4.44
C GLY A 240 2.34 -2.55 3.19
N ALA A 241 2.11 -3.08 1.99
CA ALA A 241 2.04 -2.29 0.76
C ALA A 241 0.79 -1.39 0.70
N ILE A 242 -0.31 -1.80 1.35
CA ILE A 242 -1.51 -0.98 1.54
C ILE A 242 -1.50 -0.48 2.98
N LYS A 243 -1.35 0.83 3.16
CA LYS A 243 -1.49 1.49 4.47
C LYS A 243 -2.96 1.78 4.74
N THR A 244 -3.40 1.44 5.93
CA THR A 244 -4.76 1.71 6.43
C THR A 244 -4.69 2.72 7.57
N PRO A 245 -5.77 3.50 7.83
CA PRO A 245 -5.83 4.44 8.94
C PRO A 245 -5.36 3.84 10.27
N LYS A 246 -5.84 2.63 10.61
CA LYS A 246 -5.42 1.90 11.81
C LYS A 246 -3.94 1.56 11.80
N SER A 247 -3.40 1.07 10.67
CA SER A 247 -1.99 0.66 10.58
C SER A 247 -1.01 1.82 10.81
N VAL A 248 -1.45 3.06 10.57
CA VAL A 248 -0.67 4.28 10.79
C VAL A 248 -0.94 4.83 12.20
N LEU A 249 -2.21 5.10 12.53
CA LEU A 249 -2.60 5.73 13.79
C LEU A 249 -2.22 4.90 15.01
N PHE A 250 -2.39 3.58 14.96
CA PHE A 250 -2.20 2.74 16.15
C PHE A 250 -0.74 2.75 16.64
N PRO A 251 0.29 2.50 15.80
CA PRO A 251 1.69 2.71 16.17
C PRO A 251 2.02 4.14 16.63
N SER A 252 1.50 5.16 15.94
CA SER A 252 1.76 6.57 16.28
C SER A 252 1.22 6.94 17.67
N VAL A 253 -0.01 6.54 17.97
CA VAL A 253 -0.64 6.75 19.28
C VAL A 253 0.12 5.99 20.37
N VAL A 254 0.54 4.75 20.11
CA VAL A 254 1.32 3.97 21.08
C VAL A 254 2.70 4.59 21.33
N LYS A 255 3.37 5.11 20.29
CA LYS A 255 4.60 5.87 20.44
C LYS A 255 4.37 7.10 21.33
N ALA A 256 3.33 7.89 21.05
CA ALA A 256 3.01 9.09 21.81
C ALA A 256 2.68 8.79 23.30
N LEU A 257 1.95 7.70 23.57
CA LEU A 257 1.53 7.35 24.93
C LEU A 257 2.64 6.67 25.75
N CYS A 258 3.41 5.77 25.14
CA CYS A 258 4.35 4.92 25.85
C CYS A 258 5.81 5.38 25.70
N ASN A 259 6.15 6.11 24.64
CA ASN A 259 7.51 6.47 24.24
C ASN A 259 8.50 5.29 24.28
N ASN A 260 8.02 4.09 23.94
CA ASN A 260 8.78 2.86 24.00
C ASN A 260 8.88 2.24 22.60
N THR A 261 10.09 2.28 22.04
CA THR A 261 10.39 1.81 20.69
C THR A 261 10.17 0.30 20.54
N GLU A 262 10.38 -0.50 21.60
CA GLU A 262 10.18 -1.94 21.57
C GLU A 262 8.69 -2.32 21.47
N VAL A 263 7.81 -1.52 22.07
CA VAL A 263 6.36 -1.73 21.94
C VAL A 263 5.90 -1.47 20.50
N VAL A 264 6.41 -0.41 19.86
CA VAL A 264 6.12 -0.11 18.46
C VAL A 264 6.67 -1.21 17.53
N LYS A 265 7.89 -1.69 17.77
CA LYS A 265 8.47 -2.83 17.03
C LYS A 265 7.64 -4.10 17.21
N LEU A 266 7.11 -4.35 18.40
CA LEU A 266 6.24 -5.51 18.65
C LEU A 266 4.93 -5.40 17.85
N ILE A 267 4.29 -4.24 17.86
CA ILE A 267 3.07 -3.97 17.06
C ILE A 267 3.32 -4.23 15.57
N ASN A 268 4.46 -3.74 15.05
CA ASN A 268 4.84 -3.96 13.66
C ASN A 268 5.09 -5.45 13.36
N LYS A 269 5.82 -6.16 14.22
CA LYS A 269 6.07 -7.61 14.09
C LYS A 269 4.77 -8.43 14.11
N CYS A 270 3.77 -7.99 14.87
CA CYS A 270 2.45 -8.63 14.90
C CYS A 270 1.55 -8.25 13.72
N GLY A 271 2.01 -7.41 12.78
CA GLY A 271 1.24 -7.02 11.60
C GLY A 271 0.12 -6.01 11.88
N HIS A 272 0.15 -5.33 13.03
CA HIS A 272 -0.89 -4.35 13.41
C HIS A 272 -0.58 -2.90 12.99
N GLY A 273 0.59 -2.66 12.38
CA GLY A 273 0.90 -1.33 11.87
C GLY A 273 2.31 -1.13 11.34
N ILE A 274 2.59 0.12 10.98
CA ILE A 274 3.87 0.59 10.46
C ILE A 274 5.00 0.49 11.49
N GLY A 275 6.23 0.45 11.00
CA GLY A 275 7.44 0.37 11.83
C GLY A 275 7.79 1.71 12.48
N TYR A 276 8.61 1.67 13.53
CA TYR A 276 9.02 2.86 14.29
C TYR A 276 9.62 3.96 13.41
N ASN A 277 10.53 3.61 12.50
CA ASN A 277 11.18 4.58 11.60
C ASN A 277 10.14 5.33 10.75
N LEU A 278 9.10 4.62 10.32
CA LEU A 278 8.06 5.18 9.48
C LEU A 278 7.12 6.10 10.30
N VAL A 279 6.90 5.78 11.58
CA VAL A 279 6.21 6.69 12.52
C VAL A 279 7.03 7.97 12.73
N GLU A 280 8.34 7.84 12.91
CA GLU A 280 9.25 8.97 13.10
C GLU A 280 9.35 9.86 11.85
N GLU A 281 9.36 9.26 10.67
CA GLU A 281 9.27 9.97 9.39
C GLU A 281 7.99 10.82 9.31
N ILE A 282 6.83 10.22 9.61
CA ILE A 282 5.54 10.95 9.66
C ILE A 282 5.62 12.11 10.65
N GLU A 283 6.08 11.87 11.88
CA GLU A 283 6.17 12.93 12.91
C GLU A 283 7.11 14.07 12.49
N THR A 284 8.22 13.73 11.83
CA THR A 284 9.18 14.72 11.32
C THR A 284 8.56 15.56 10.22
N GLU A 285 7.85 14.94 9.28
CA GLU A 285 7.16 15.65 8.18
C GLU A 285 6.06 16.57 8.71
N PHE A 286 5.26 16.11 9.66
CA PHE A 286 4.28 16.97 10.34
C PHE A 286 4.96 18.14 11.07
N ALA A 287 6.07 17.89 11.76
CA ALA A 287 6.83 18.94 12.43
C ALA A 287 7.39 19.96 11.43
N LEU A 288 7.93 19.51 10.30
CA LEU A 288 8.43 20.38 9.22
C LEU A 288 7.30 21.20 8.59
N LYS A 289 6.12 20.60 8.37
CA LYS A 289 4.94 21.31 7.88
C LYS A 289 4.52 22.42 8.84
N VAL A 290 4.43 22.11 10.13
CA VAL A 290 4.14 23.10 11.19
C VAL A 290 5.21 24.19 11.23
N ILE A 291 6.50 23.85 11.13
CA ILE A 291 7.60 24.83 11.09
C ILE A 291 7.47 25.75 9.87
N ASN A 292 7.19 25.19 8.69
CA ASN A 292 7.04 25.94 7.45
C ASN A 292 5.79 26.84 7.46
N GLU A 293 4.70 26.39 8.07
CA GLU A 293 3.51 27.22 8.32
C GLU A 293 3.81 28.31 9.38
N GLN A 294 4.65 28.00 10.36
CA GLN A 294 5.10 28.91 11.42
C GLN A 294 6.20 29.89 11.00
N THR A 295 6.72 29.84 9.77
CA THR A 295 7.65 30.86 9.23
C THR A 295 7.08 32.29 9.30
N LEU A 296 5.78 32.44 9.59
CA LEU A 296 5.12 33.71 9.85
C LEU A 296 4.97 34.10 11.34
N ASN A 297 5.30 33.27 12.33
CA ASN A 297 5.17 33.65 13.75
C ASN A 297 6.18 33.00 14.72
N LEU A 298 6.99 33.89 15.33
CA LEU A 298 7.58 33.82 16.67
C LEU A 298 8.79 32.88 16.91
N VAL A 299 9.93 33.19 16.28
CA VAL A 299 11.17 33.18 17.08
C VAL A 299 11.07 34.35 18.05
N LEU A 300 10.97 34.08 19.35
CA LEU A 300 11.05 35.11 20.39
C LEU A 300 12.49 35.64 20.44
N ILE A 301 12.80 36.55 19.52
CA ILE A 301 13.98 37.39 19.57
C ILE A 301 13.77 38.37 20.74
N SER A 302 14.68 38.38 21.73
CA SER A 302 14.56 39.31 22.86
C SER A 302 14.49 40.76 22.35
N ASP A 303 13.82 41.64 23.08
CA ASP A 303 13.70 43.06 22.70
C ASP A 303 15.06 43.75 22.53
N GLU A 304 16.13 43.20 23.12
CA GLU A 304 17.51 43.68 22.95
C GLU A 304 18.01 43.45 21.51
N CYS A 305 17.59 42.36 20.86
CA CYS A 305 17.89 42.07 19.46
C CYS A 305 16.97 42.82 18.47
N LYS A 306 15.81 43.32 18.92
CA LYS A 306 14.93 44.17 18.09
C LYS A 306 15.50 45.56 17.81
N GLN A 307 16.55 45.96 18.55
CA GLN A 307 17.30 47.19 18.26
C GLN A 307 18.04 47.13 16.90
N PHE A 308 18.17 45.94 16.30
CA PHE A 308 18.87 45.70 15.03
C PHE A 308 17.92 45.41 13.86
N ASN A 309 16.79 46.12 13.78
CA ASN A 309 15.84 46.00 12.67
C ASN A 309 16.56 46.06 11.31
N ASN A 310 16.31 45.07 10.44
CA ASN A 310 16.82 44.91 9.07
C ASN A 310 18.32 44.60 8.89
N LEU A 311 19.01 44.05 9.91
CA LEU A 311 20.42 43.71 9.80
C LEU A 311 20.66 42.19 9.87
N PRO A 312 21.68 41.65 9.16
CA PRO A 312 21.97 40.22 9.20
C PRO A 312 22.41 39.81 10.61
N VAL A 313 21.65 38.92 11.23
CA VAL A 313 21.97 38.25 12.49
C VAL A 313 22.20 36.77 12.17
N ALA A 314 23.35 36.22 12.58
CA ALA A 314 23.58 34.79 12.48
C ALA A 314 23.19 34.08 13.77
N LEU A 315 22.64 32.87 13.63
CA LEU A 315 22.34 31.96 14.73
C LEU A 315 23.47 30.94 14.85
N MET A 316 24.14 30.90 16.00
CA MET A 316 25.10 29.89 16.37
C MET A 316 24.43 28.95 17.37
N VAL A 317 24.14 27.72 16.97
CA VAL A 317 23.63 26.68 17.86
C VAL A 317 24.82 25.83 18.31
N ALA A 318 25.20 25.92 19.58
CA ALA A 318 26.20 25.03 20.16
C ALA A 318 25.44 23.93 20.90
N ASP A 319 24.86 23.03 20.10
CA ASP A 319 24.30 21.76 20.53
C ASP A 319 25.26 20.66 20.06
N ASN A 320 25.33 19.58 20.83
CA ASN A 320 26.08 18.36 20.55
C ASN A 320 25.40 17.52 19.43
N ILE A 321 24.73 18.16 18.46
CA ILE A 321 24.02 17.50 17.37
C ILE A 321 24.90 17.50 16.12
N ASP A 322 25.43 16.32 15.83
CA ASP A 322 25.96 15.93 14.54
C ASP A 322 24.93 16.25 13.42
N ASN A 323 25.37 16.92 12.35
CA ASN A 323 24.74 17.01 11.02
C ASN A 323 24.04 18.31 10.58
N LEU A 324 24.60 19.48 10.87
CA LEU A 324 24.61 20.57 9.88
C LEU A 324 25.97 21.29 9.98
N GLU A 325 26.42 21.92 8.90
CA GLU A 325 27.78 22.48 8.77
C GLU A 325 28.18 23.32 9.99
N TYR A 326 29.05 22.81 10.88
CA TYR A 326 29.38 23.51 12.13
C TYR A 326 30.87 23.65 12.39
N LEU A 327 31.17 24.78 13.03
CA LEU A 327 32.41 25.13 13.72
C LEU A 327 33.18 23.92 14.27
N ASP A 328 34.50 23.99 14.24
CA ASP A 328 35.38 22.97 14.82
C ASP A 328 34.93 22.54 16.22
N THR A 329 34.86 21.24 16.48
CA THR A 329 34.57 20.70 17.81
C THR A 329 35.64 21.14 18.81
N LEU A 330 35.22 21.63 19.99
CA LEU A 330 36.12 21.90 21.11
C LEU A 330 36.23 20.65 21.99
N ASP A 331 37.39 20.00 21.99
CA ASP A 331 37.70 18.85 22.84
C ASP A 331 38.02 19.30 24.27
N SER A 332 37.01 19.83 24.96
CA SER A 332 37.12 20.27 26.36
C SER A 332 35.75 20.19 27.05
N PRO A 333 35.67 19.83 28.34
CA PRO A 333 34.39 19.64 29.01
C PRO A 333 33.53 20.91 29.00
N ALA A 334 32.26 20.79 28.61
CA ALA A 334 31.26 21.86 28.67
C ALA A 334 31.05 22.43 30.09
N THR A 335 31.55 21.75 31.12
CA THR A 335 31.51 22.18 32.52
C THR A 335 32.59 23.21 32.89
N ASP A 336 33.63 23.41 32.07
CA ASP A 336 34.71 24.35 32.35
C ASP A 336 34.38 25.77 31.84
N LEU A 337 34.61 26.78 32.68
CA LEU A 337 34.50 28.19 32.30
C LEU A 337 35.47 28.58 31.18
N LYS A 338 36.63 27.89 31.07
CA LYS A 338 37.56 28.11 29.95
C LYS A 338 36.94 27.71 28.62
N THR A 339 36.19 26.62 28.60
CA THR A 339 35.46 26.16 27.41
C THR A 339 34.37 27.16 27.04
N ALA A 340 33.61 27.66 28.02
CA ALA A 340 32.64 28.73 27.80
C ALA A 340 33.28 30.00 27.22
N TYR A 341 34.43 30.42 27.74
CA TYR A 341 35.18 31.56 27.22
C TYR A 341 35.65 31.35 25.77
N GLU A 342 36.21 30.18 25.45
CA GLU A 342 36.67 29.86 24.10
C GLU A 342 35.51 29.83 23.10
N VAL A 343 34.35 29.27 23.47
CA VAL A 343 33.14 29.29 22.64
C VAL A 343 32.69 30.71 22.33
N LEU A 344 32.69 31.61 23.32
CA LEU A 344 32.35 33.01 23.10
C LEU A 344 33.39 33.74 22.23
N CYS A 345 34.68 33.44 22.37
CA CYS A 345 35.72 33.96 21.48
C CYS A 345 35.46 33.56 20.02
N ARG A 346 35.12 32.30 19.77
CA ARG A 346 34.76 31.82 18.42
C ARG A 346 33.50 32.50 17.86
N GLY A 347 32.47 32.68 18.69
CA GLY A 347 31.28 33.44 18.29
C GLY A 347 31.62 34.86 17.87
N ARG A 348 32.52 35.53 18.60
CA ARG A 348 33.04 36.86 18.24
C ARG A 348 33.85 36.83 16.94
N GLU A 349 34.70 35.83 16.74
CA GLU A 349 35.45 35.69 15.50
C GLU A 349 34.54 35.52 14.29
N ILE A 350 33.48 34.72 14.42
CA ILE A 350 32.46 34.56 13.36
C ILE A 350 31.78 35.88 13.08
N LYS A 351 31.32 36.57 14.13
CA LYS A 351 30.73 37.90 14.01
C LYS A 351 31.63 38.83 13.17
N ASN A 352 32.92 38.87 13.50
CA ASN A 352 33.88 39.74 12.82
C ASN A 352 34.18 39.28 11.37
N LYS A 353 34.42 37.97 11.15
CA LYS A 353 34.73 37.40 9.83
C LYS A 353 33.58 37.60 8.84
N LEU A 354 32.34 37.44 9.30
CA LEU A 354 31.13 37.62 8.51
C LEU A 354 30.62 39.07 8.50
N GLN A 355 31.33 39.99 9.16
CA GLN A 355 30.95 41.41 9.27
C GLN A 355 29.53 41.63 9.80
N LEU A 356 29.12 40.80 10.76
CA LEU A 356 27.81 40.87 11.40
C LEU A 356 27.82 41.87 12.55
N ASN A 357 26.70 42.56 12.76
CA ASN A 357 26.53 43.43 13.93
C ASN A 357 26.31 42.61 15.20
N ALA A 358 25.66 41.46 15.06
CA ALA A 358 25.24 40.62 16.15
C ALA A 358 25.28 39.13 15.77
N VAL A 359 25.53 38.26 16.76
CA VAL A 359 25.39 36.81 16.65
C VAL A 359 24.59 36.31 17.86
N ALA A 360 23.54 35.56 17.60
CA ALA A 360 22.77 34.88 18.63
C ALA A 360 23.38 33.51 18.90
N CYS A 361 23.83 33.26 20.13
CA CYS A 361 24.44 32.01 20.57
C CYS A 361 23.44 31.23 21.43
N VAL A 362 22.98 30.09 20.93
CA VAL A 362 22.02 29.22 21.62
C VAL A 362 22.75 28.08 22.30
N PHE A 363 22.50 27.89 23.60
CA PHE A 363 23.16 26.90 24.44
C PHE A 363 22.15 26.04 25.20
N ASP A 364 22.56 24.83 25.61
CA ASP A 364 21.85 24.10 26.65
C ASP A 364 21.80 24.89 27.98
N GLN A 365 20.91 24.52 28.89
CA GLN A 365 20.71 25.25 30.16
C GLN A 365 21.99 25.34 31.01
N ALA A 366 22.78 24.27 31.08
CA ALA A 366 23.95 24.20 31.94
C ALA A 366 25.09 25.05 31.39
N PHE A 367 25.33 24.95 30.08
CA PHE A 367 26.33 25.73 29.39
C PHE A 367 25.94 27.21 29.30
N TYR A 368 24.66 27.51 29.07
CA TYR A 368 24.13 28.87 29.08
C TYR A 368 24.50 29.60 30.38
N ALA A 369 24.28 28.96 31.53
CA ALA A 369 24.60 29.55 32.83
C ALA A 369 26.10 29.91 32.95
N LYS A 370 26.99 29.07 32.42
CA LYS A 370 28.44 29.31 32.41
C LYS A 370 28.85 30.39 31.41
N ALA A 371 28.29 30.36 30.20
CA ALA A 371 28.54 31.36 29.17
C ALA A 371 28.07 32.75 29.63
N MET A 372 26.92 32.84 30.31
CA MET A 372 26.45 34.07 30.92
C MET A 372 27.40 34.58 32.01
N GLU A 373 27.94 33.70 32.84
CA GLU A 373 28.95 34.08 33.84
C GLU A 373 30.19 34.71 33.21
N VAL A 374 30.67 34.14 32.09
CA VAL A 374 31.80 34.70 31.33
C VAL A 374 31.42 36.02 30.68
N LEU A 375 30.27 36.09 30.01
CA LEU A 375 29.76 37.28 29.35
C LEU A 375 29.65 38.47 30.33
N TRP A 376 29.09 38.24 31.52
CA TRP A 376 28.95 39.28 32.53
C TRP A 376 30.28 39.80 33.06
N LYS A 377 31.31 38.94 33.18
CA LYS A 377 32.65 39.36 33.61
C LYS A 377 33.38 40.19 32.56
N GLN A 378 33.08 40.00 31.28
CA GLN A 378 33.82 40.61 30.16
C GLN A 378 32.87 41.17 29.08
N LYS A 379 31.88 41.94 29.52
CA LYS A 379 30.78 42.41 28.66
C LYS A 379 31.26 43.17 27.41
N GLU A 380 32.27 44.02 27.55
CA GLU A 380 32.86 44.81 26.46
C GLU A 380 33.54 43.92 25.40
N GLN A 381 34.14 42.80 25.82
CA GLN A 381 34.85 41.90 24.91
C GLN A 381 33.89 41.17 23.96
N PHE A 382 32.69 40.88 24.43
CA PHE A 382 31.70 40.06 23.73
C PHE A 382 30.50 40.89 23.25
N GLU A 383 30.72 42.17 22.99
CA GLU A 383 29.69 43.07 22.47
C GLU A 383 29.08 42.54 21.17
N GLY A 384 27.75 42.47 21.14
CA GLY A 384 26.96 41.92 20.03
C GLY A 384 26.92 40.39 19.98
N LEU A 385 27.36 39.68 21.01
CA LEU A 385 26.94 38.30 21.24
C LEU A 385 25.69 38.27 22.12
N PHE A 386 24.64 37.60 21.64
CA PHE A 386 23.37 37.45 22.34
C PHE A 386 23.19 36.01 22.74
N LEU A 387 23.33 35.74 24.04
CA LEU A 387 23.25 34.38 24.55
C LEU A 387 21.80 34.03 24.82
N MET A 388 21.36 32.86 24.36
CA MET A 388 20.02 32.34 24.60
C MET A 388 20.09 30.88 25.04
N MET A 389 19.10 30.45 25.82
CA MET A 389 18.88 29.03 26.05
C MET A 389 18.17 28.42 24.83
N GLY A 390 18.48 27.17 24.52
CA GLY A 390 17.72 26.39 23.54
C GLY A 390 16.24 26.31 23.93
N GLY A 391 15.34 26.33 22.94
CA GLY A 391 13.89 26.39 23.18
C GLY A 391 13.36 25.26 24.07
N PHE A 392 13.92 24.05 23.93
CA PHE A 392 13.61 22.91 24.80
C PHE A 392 13.98 23.19 26.27
N HIS A 393 15.19 23.68 26.52
CA HIS A 393 15.69 24.03 27.85
C HIS A 393 14.95 25.21 28.46
N LEU A 394 14.54 26.19 27.65
CA LEU A 394 13.70 27.29 28.08
C LEU A 394 12.35 26.76 28.61
N LEU A 395 11.73 25.83 27.87
CA LEU A 395 10.45 25.25 28.28
C LEU A 395 10.59 24.39 29.53
N MET A 396 11.66 23.58 29.66
CA MET A 396 11.96 22.87 30.90
C MET A 396 12.15 23.82 32.08
N THR A 397 12.84 24.94 31.88
CA THR A 397 13.04 25.97 32.92
C THR A 397 11.71 26.61 33.32
N LEU A 398 10.83 26.90 32.36
CA LEU A 398 9.49 27.43 32.65
C LEU A 398 8.65 26.43 33.46
N LEU A 399 8.67 25.15 33.09
CA LEU A 399 8.01 24.08 33.86
C LEU A 399 8.53 24.03 35.30
N ALA A 400 9.85 24.13 35.48
CA ALA A 400 10.48 24.17 36.80
C ALA A 400 10.04 25.40 37.62
N ILE A 401 9.95 26.58 36.99
CA ILE A 401 9.49 27.81 37.66
C ILE A 401 8.04 27.68 38.13
N ILE A 402 7.16 27.09 37.31
CA ILE A 402 5.77 26.87 37.71
C ILE A 402 5.72 25.84 38.85
N GLY A 403 6.51 24.78 38.77
CA GLY A 403 6.60 23.77 39.82
C GLY A 403 7.13 24.32 41.15
N ASP A 404 8.14 25.17 41.12
CA ASP A 404 8.70 25.84 42.30
C ASP A 404 7.68 26.81 42.93
N ARG A 405 6.97 27.58 42.09
CA ARG A 405 6.00 28.57 42.56
C ARG A 405 4.71 27.96 43.10
N PHE A 406 4.22 26.89 42.48
CA PHE A 406 2.89 26.34 42.77
C PHE A 406 2.88 24.92 43.32
N GLY A 407 4.03 24.26 43.39
CA GLY A 407 4.16 22.88 43.90
C GLY A 407 3.52 22.72 45.27
N ASP A 408 3.91 23.59 46.21
CA ASP A 408 3.37 23.63 47.58
C ASP A 408 2.05 24.41 47.69
N ALA A 409 1.67 25.15 46.64
CA ALA A 409 0.36 25.81 46.54
C ALA A 409 -0.77 24.86 46.09
N GLY A 410 -0.52 23.55 46.11
CA GLY A 410 -1.50 22.51 45.80
C GLY A 410 -1.34 21.84 44.44
N LEU A 411 -0.46 22.33 43.56
CA LEU A 411 -0.22 21.69 42.26
C LEU A 411 0.27 20.24 42.42
N ARG A 412 1.16 19.99 43.38
CA ARG A 412 1.62 18.64 43.75
C ARG A 412 0.44 17.75 44.14
N ASN A 413 -0.41 18.26 45.04
CA ASN A 413 -1.53 17.51 45.59
C ASN A 413 -2.52 17.17 44.49
N VAL A 414 -2.92 18.13 43.66
CA VAL A 414 -3.84 17.89 42.55
C VAL A 414 -3.26 16.85 41.60
N ALA A 415 -1.99 17.00 41.18
CA ALA A 415 -1.36 16.09 40.24
C ALA A 415 -1.31 14.63 40.72
N VAL A 416 -1.05 14.41 42.01
CA VAL A 416 -0.94 13.07 42.62
C VAL A 416 -2.32 12.49 42.94
N HIS A 417 -3.20 13.25 43.59
CA HIS A 417 -4.53 12.76 43.98
C HIS A 417 -5.47 12.55 42.79
N SER A 418 -5.26 13.27 41.68
CA SER A 418 -5.99 13.04 40.43
C SER A 418 -5.40 11.90 39.60
N GLU A 419 -4.35 11.22 40.09
CA GLU A 419 -3.61 10.14 39.41
C GLU A 419 -3.05 10.53 38.03
N VAL A 420 -2.94 11.83 37.74
CA VAL A 420 -2.36 12.32 36.48
C VAL A 420 -0.86 12.08 36.48
N ILE A 421 -0.21 12.25 37.64
CA ILE A 421 1.20 11.96 37.87
C ILE A 421 1.34 11.05 39.08
N ALA A 422 2.07 9.95 38.92
CA ALA A 422 2.41 9.07 40.04
C ALA A 422 3.28 9.78 41.09
N GLU A 423 3.06 9.48 42.37
CA GLU A 423 3.77 10.10 43.50
C GLU A 423 5.29 10.02 43.35
N GLY A 424 5.84 8.88 42.94
CA GLY A 424 7.29 8.72 42.73
C GLY A 424 7.87 9.53 41.56
N SER A 425 7.05 10.21 40.77
CA SER A 425 7.48 10.99 39.60
C SER A 425 7.24 12.50 39.72
N ILE A 426 6.52 12.95 40.75
CA ILE A 426 6.07 14.34 40.85
C ILE A 426 7.24 15.31 41.04
N ASP A 427 8.26 14.96 41.81
CA ASP A 427 9.42 15.84 42.04
C ASP A 427 10.17 16.11 40.74
N SER A 428 10.39 15.08 39.92
CA SER A 428 11.03 15.24 38.61
C SER A 428 10.18 16.03 37.63
N VAL A 429 8.85 15.97 37.75
CA VAL A 429 7.93 16.78 36.94
C VAL A 429 7.96 18.26 37.36
N LEU A 430 7.84 18.54 38.66
CA LEU A 430 7.85 19.90 39.20
C LEU A 430 9.22 20.58 39.04
N ASN A 431 10.31 19.80 38.99
CA ASN A 431 11.65 20.32 38.67
C ASN A 431 11.91 20.46 37.15
N GLY A 432 10.90 20.28 36.29
CA GLY A 432 11.02 20.39 34.84
C GLY A 432 11.85 19.29 34.15
N LYS A 433 12.31 18.27 34.88
CA LYS A 433 13.16 17.17 34.37
C LYS A 433 12.39 16.14 33.54
N HIS A 434 11.12 15.90 33.88
CA HIS A 434 10.24 15.03 33.12
C HIS A 434 9.35 15.83 32.17
N TYR A 435 9.95 16.34 31.09
CA TYR A 435 9.32 17.23 30.11
C TYR A 435 7.91 16.77 29.66
N ASN A 436 7.79 15.60 29.03
CA ASN A 436 6.51 15.12 28.47
C ASN A 436 5.41 15.00 29.54
N ARG A 437 5.78 14.53 30.74
CA ARG A 437 4.84 14.39 31.86
C ARG A 437 4.44 15.75 32.44
N GLY A 438 5.38 16.69 32.52
CA GLY A 438 5.11 18.07 32.93
C GLY A 438 4.19 18.78 31.95
N VAL A 439 4.47 18.75 30.65
CA VAL A 439 3.60 19.35 29.63
C VAL A 439 2.19 18.78 29.71
N ARG A 440 2.05 17.45 29.85
CA ARG A 440 0.73 16.82 30.03
C ARG A 440 0.01 17.33 31.28
N LEU A 441 0.69 17.39 32.42
CA LEU A 441 0.12 17.92 33.66
C LEU A 441 -0.38 19.36 33.46
N HIS A 442 0.45 20.23 32.89
CA HIS A 442 0.06 21.63 32.69
C HIS A 442 -1.08 21.81 31.70
N LYS A 443 -1.14 21.02 30.63
CA LYS A 443 -2.30 21.04 29.70
C LYS A 443 -3.59 20.65 30.39
N ILE A 444 -3.57 19.58 31.20
CA ILE A 444 -4.74 19.12 31.96
C ILE A 444 -5.14 20.16 33.00
N MET A 445 -4.16 20.72 33.74
CA MET A 445 -4.41 21.77 34.72
C MET A 445 -5.00 23.02 34.08
N TYR A 446 -4.50 23.43 32.92
CA TYR A 446 -5.03 24.57 32.17
C TYR A 446 -6.49 24.34 31.78
N GLU A 447 -6.83 23.20 31.19
CA GLU A 447 -8.23 22.89 30.83
C GLU A 447 -9.12 22.83 32.07
N ALA A 448 -8.66 22.19 33.15
CA ALA A 448 -9.42 22.08 34.40
C ALA A 448 -9.67 23.45 35.03
N MET A 449 -8.65 24.30 35.14
CA MET A 449 -8.79 25.66 35.68
C MET A 449 -9.66 26.54 34.79
N THR A 450 -9.56 26.40 33.46
CA THR A 450 -10.38 27.15 32.50
C THR A 450 -11.86 26.77 32.63
N LYS A 451 -12.17 25.48 32.81
CA LYS A 451 -13.54 25.03 33.07
C LYS A 451 -14.10 25.60 34.36
N LEU A 452 -13.32 25.55 35.45
CA LEU A 452 -13.75 26.13 36.72
C LEU A 452 -13.98 27.64 36.62
N LEU A 453 -13.11 28.35 35.90
CA LEU A 453 -13.27 29.79 35.65
C LEU A 453 -14.53 30.07 34.81
N LEU A 454 -14.80 29.23 33.81
CA LEU A 454 -16.00 29.36 32.98
C LEU A 454 -17.28 29.09 33.79
N ASP A 455 -17.29 28.05 34.62
CA ASP A 455 -18.43 27.73 35.48
C ASP A 455 -18.69 28.88 36.49
N ASP A 456 -17.64 29.44 37.08
CA ASP A 456 -17.75 30.60 37.99
C ASP A 456 -18.26 31.85 37.25
N PHE A 457 -17.76 32.07 36.03
CA PHE A 457 -18.24 33.14 35.17
C PHE A 457 -19.72 32.97 34.80
N GLU A 458 -20.16 31.77 34.42
CA GLU A 458 -21.57 31.45 34.13
C GLU A 458 -22.47 31.74 35.34
N ASN A 459 -22.03 31.41 36.56
CA ASN A 459 -22.78 31.69 37.78
C ASN A 459 -22.89 33.19 38.12
N CYS A 460 -22.01 34.02 37.56
CA CYS A 460 -22.03 35.48 37.76
C CYS A 460 -22.94 36.22 36.78
N LEU A 461 -23.61 35.52 35.87
CA LEU A 461 -24.37 36.13 34.79
C LEU A 461 -25.89 36.10 35.03
N HIS A 462 -26.56 37.13 34.51
CA HIS A 462 -28.02 37.22 34.49
C HIS A 462 -28.60 36.34 33.36
N GLU A 463 -29.88 35.96 33.44
CA GLU A 463 -30.55 35.05 32.50
C GLU A 463 -30.35 35.43 31.02
N ASP A 464 -30.45 36.72 30.68
CA ASP A 464 -30.27 37.22 29.30
C ASP A 464 -28.83 37.04 28.77
N SER A 465 -27.84 36.95 29.66
CA SER A 465 -26.42 36.76 29.29
C SER A 465 -26.05 35.28 29.12
N LEU A 466 -26.82 34.37 29.72
CA LEU A 466 -26.62 32.92 29.61
C LEU A 466 -26.98 32.40 28.21
N GLU A 467 -27.99 32.99 27.57
CA GLU A 467 -28.43 32.59 26.23
C GLU A 467 -27.33 32.87 25.17
N LEU A 468 -26.72 34.06 25.22
CA LEU A 468 -25.59 34.44 24.35
C LEU A 468 -24.36 33.54 24.53
N LEU A 469 -24.06 33.13 25.77
CA LEU A 469 -22.96 32.21 26.06
C LEU A 469 -23.23 30.79 25.58
N SER A 470 -24.48 30.33 25.65
CA SER A 470 -24.84 29.00 25.18
C SER A 470 -24.57 28.83 23.68
N ASP A 471 -24.81 29.87 22.88
CA ASP A 471 -24.53 29.90 21.45
C ASP A 471 -23.01 29.86 21.18
N HIS A 472 -22.22 30.66 21.90
CA HIS A 472 -20.76 30.65 21.78
C HIS A 472 -20.12 29.35 22.30
N LYS A 473 -20.67 28.73 23.35
CA LYS A 473 -20.21 27.44 23.89
C LYS A 473 -20.43 26.32 22.87
N THR A 474 -21.58 26.32 22.19
CA THR A 474 -21.88 25.40 21.09
C THR A 474 -20.90 25.56 19.93
N GLN A 475 -20.54 26.79 19.56
CA GLN A 475 -19.53 27.05 18.53
C GLN A 475 -18.13 26.57 18.98
N LEU A 476 -17.77 26.78 20.25
CA LEU A 476 -16.49 26.35 20.80
C LEU A 476 -16.37 24.82 20.88
N ASP A 477 -17.45 24.13 21.25
CA ASP A 477 -17.50 22.66 21.28
C ASP A 477 -17.42 22.06 19.87
N GLN A 478 -18.04 22.71 18.88
CA GLN A 478 -17.85 22.37 17.47
C GLN A 478 -16.39 22.58 17.01
N LEU A 479 -15.73 23.66 17.45
CA LEU A 479 -14.31 23.89 17.16
C LEU A 479 -13.40 22.87 17.86
N LYS A 480 -13.69 22.47 19.11
CA LYS A 480 -12.94 21.44 19.85
C LYS A 480 -13.04 20.07 19.18
N LEU A 481 -14.20 19.72 18.62
CA LEU A 481 -14.41 18.51 17.82
C LEU A 481 -13.65 18.49 16.49
N ASN A 482 -13.23 19.66 16.00
CA ASN A 482 -12.43 19.80 14.78
C ASN A 482 -10.92 19.92 15.08
N LEU A 483 -10.50 19.92 16.35
CA LEU A 483 -9.12 20.11 16.81
C LEU A 483 -8.57 18.91 17.62
N CYS A 484 -9.38 17.87 17.82
CA CYS A 484 -9.03 16.59 18.44
C CYS A 484 -9.38 15.47 17.48
#